data_AF-A0A538ENF2-F1
#
_entry.id   AF-A0A538ENF2-F1
#
_cell.length_a   1.000
_cell.length_b   1.000
_cell.length_c   1.000
_cell.angle_alpha   90.00
_cell.angle_beta   90.00
_cell.angle_gamma   90.00
#
_symmetry.space_group_name_H-M   'P 1'
#
loop_
_entity.id
_entity.type
_entity.pdbx_description
1 polymer ?
#
loop_
_entity_poly.entity_id
_entity_poly.type
_entity_poly.pdbx_seq_one_letter_code
_entity_poly.pdbx_strand_id
1 'polypeptide(L)'
;MQLVGDSARGTEFAFVRLRLDGDRIVDADAPGLERSLVGLTLLEAAAVGGETLAVDALANAIGPAFSARRSPGRVAVAMSGGVDSAVALLRSLPNAIGVTLRLWLDPDGPDAERACCSPEAVIAARETCHALGVPHVTLDLREDFRRAVVGPFVRGYARGETP
;
A
#
# COMPACT_ATOMS: atom_id res chain seq x y z
N MET A 1 2.85 -0.34 -20.69
CA MET A 1 1.81 0.29 -19.83
C MET A 1 2.40 1.55 -19.21
N GLN A 2 1.61 2.59 -18.96
CA GLN A 2 2.06 3.77 -18.21
C GLN A 2 1.34 3.79 -16.87
N LEU A 3 2.08 4.06 -15.80
CA LEU A 3 1.56 4.25 -14.45
C LEU A 3 1.93 5.65 -13.97
N VAL A 4 1.02 6.27 -13.24
CA VAL A 4 1.21 7.58 -12.65
C VAL A 4 0.65 7.57 -11.24
N GLY A 5 1.31 8.29 -10.35
CA GLY A 5 0.86 8.46 -8.98
C GLY A 5 1.42 9.74 -8.40
N ASP A 6 0.69 10.29 -7.45
CA ASP A 6 1.01 11.53 -6.81
C ASP A 6 0.75 11.48 -5.31
N SER A 7 1.37 12.38 -4.57
CA SER A 7 1.15 12.58 -3.14
C SER A 7 1.34 14.05 -2.79
N ALA A 8 0.57 14.54 -1.83
CA ALA A 8 0.62 15.92 -1.38
C ALA A 8 0.43 16.03 0.13
N ARG A 9 1.14 16.98 0.75
CA ARG A 9 0.95 17.37 2.14
C ARG A 9 1.14 18.87 2.29
N GLY A 10 0.07 19.59 2.64
CA GLY A 10 0.10 21.05 2.66
C GLY A 10 0.39 21.61 1.26
N THR A 11 1.50 22.36 1.13
CA THR A 11 1.96 22.92 -0.16
C THR A 11 2.98 22.05 -0.88
N GLU A 12 3.43 20.95 -0.25
CA GLU A 12 4.40 20.04 -0.83
C GLU A 12 3.69 18.97 -1.66
N PHE A 13 4.33 18.57 -2.76
CA PHE A 13 3.78 17.60 -3.71
C PHE A 13 4.92 16.79 -4.34
N ALA A 14 4.64 15.51 -4.61
CA ALA A 14 5.51 14.64 -5.38
C ALA A 14 4.71 13.91 -6.46
N PHE A 15 5.39 13.61 -7.56
CA PHE A 15 4.82 12.92 -8.71
C PHE A 15 5.76 11.82 -9.18
N VAL A 16 5.16 10.69 -9.55
CA VAL A 16 5.87 9.55 -10.13
C VAL A 16 5.18 9.17 -11.43
N ARG A 17 5.98 9.01 -12.50
CA ARG A 17 5.55 8.45 -13.77
C ARG A 17 6.45 7.29 -14.14
N LEU A 18 5.85 6.13 -14.40
CA LEU A 18 6.54 4.91 -14.83
C LEU A 18 6.03 4.50 -16.21
N ARG A 19 6.96 4.05 -17.06
CA ARG A 19 6.64 3.30 -18.28
C ARG A 19 7.12 1.87 -18.09
N LEU A 20 6.24 0.94 -18.37
CA LEU A 20 6.46 -0.50 -18.22
C LEU A 20 6.48 -1.21 -19.57
N ASP A 21 7.41 -2.15 -19.71
CA ASP A 21 7.41 -3.22 -20.70
C ASP A 21 7.30 -4.56 -19.97
N GLY A 22 6.17 -5.26 -20.14
CA GLY A 22 5.81 -6.39 -19.28
C GLY A 22 5.72 -5.98 -17.80
N ASP A 23 6.53 -6.62 -16.96
CA ASP A 23 6.63 -6.34 -15.52
C ASP A 23 7.81 -5.43 -15.14
N ARG A 24 8.59 -4.95 -16.12
CA ARG A 24 9.79 -4.14 -15.91
C ARG A 24 9.58 -2.66 -16.25
N ILE A 25 10.20 -1.81 -15.45
CA ILE A 25 10.24 -0.36 -15.64
C ILE A 25 11.31 -0.03 -16.68
N VAL A 26 10.90 0.60 -17.79
CA VAL A 26 11.77 0.97 -18.92
C VAL A 26 12.00 2.47 -19.02
N ASP A 27 11.24 3.28 -18.28
CA ASP A 27 11.42 4.72 -18.11
C ASP A 27 10.75 5.13 -16.79
N ALA A 28 11.38 6.02 -16.03
CA ALA A 28 10.88 6.46 -14.73
C ALA A 28 11.24 7.93 -14.48
N ASP A 29 10.24 8.71 -14.12
CA ASP A 29 10.38 10.05 -13.55
C ASP A 29 9.86 9.97 -12.11
N ALA A 30 10.78 9.98 -11.14
CA ALA A 30 10.48 9.72 -9.74
C ALA A 30 11.54 10.40 -8.82
N PRO A 31 11.57 11.74 -8.78
CA PRO A 31 12.49 12.48 -7.91
C PRO A 31 12.23 12.16 -6.43
N GLY A 32 13.27 12.23 -5.61
CA GLY A 32 13.19 11.98 -4.16
C GLY A 32 13.31 10.50 -3.74
N LEU A 33 13.41 9.56 -4.69
CA LEU A 33 13.71 8.16 -4.40
C LEU A 33 15.22 7.90 -4.27
N GLU A 34 15.60 6.95 -3.42
CA GLU A 34 17.01 6.64 -3.11
C GLU A 34 17.80 6.06 -4.29
N ARG A 35 17.11 5.49 -5.29
CA ARG A 35 17.74 4.92 -6.49
C ARG A 35 16.84 4.98 -7.71
N SER A 36 17.45 4.83 -8.89
CA SER A 36 16.71 4.67 -10.14
C SER A 36 15.82 3.43 -10.11
N LEU A 37 14.62 3.57 -10.68
CA LEU A 37 13.67 2.48 -10.85
C LEU A 37 13.81 1.76 -12.18
N VAL A 38 14.57 2.30 -13.14
CA VAL A 38 14.72 1.70 -14.47
C VAL A 38 15.40 0.34 -14.36
N GLY A 39 14.81 -0.67 -15.00
CA GLY A 39 15.23 -2.06 -14.98
C GLY A 39 14.56 -2.90 -13.88
N LEU A 40 13.99 -2.26 -12.84
CA LEU A 40 13.31 -2.96 -11.75
C LEU A 40 11.93 -3.48 -12.18
N THR A 41 11.51 -4.56 -11.54
CA THR A 41 10.10 -4.98 -11.53
C THR A 41 9.29 -4.11 -10.57
N LEU A 42 7.95 -4.13 -10.67
CA LEU A 42 7.09 -3.43 -9.71
C LEU A 42 7.29 -3.90 -8.26
N LEU A 43 7.62 -5.18 -8.06
CA LEU A 43 7.92 -5.73 -6.73
C LEU A 43 9.24 -5.18 -6.19
N GLU A 44 10.29 -5.09 -7.01
CA GLU A 44 11.57 -4.53 -6.59
C GLU A 44 11.50 -3.01 -6.38
N ALA A 45 10.68 -2.31 -7.18
CA ALA A 45 10.40 -0.89 -7.01
C ALA A 45 9.66 -0.61 -5.69
N ALA A 46 8.74 -1.48 -5.28
CA ALA A 46 8.01 -1.37 -4.02
C ALA A 46 8.88 -1.45 -2.74
N ALA A 47 10.14 -1.89 -2.87
CA ALA A 47 11.13 -1.91 -1.78
C ALA A 47 12.04 -0.66 -1.77
N VAL A 48 11.87 0.26 -2.73
CA VAL A 48 12.72 1.46 -2.83
C VAL A 48 12.23 2.52 -1.86
N GLY A 49 13.13 2.95 -0.97
CA GLY A 49 12.92 4.06 -0.05
C GLY A 49 13.18 5.42 -0.70
N GLY A 50 13.08 6.47 0.11
CA GLY A 50 13.20 7.86 -0.34
C GLY A 50 12.46 8.81 0.58
N GLU A 51 12.32 10.05 0.12
CA GLU A 51 11.48 11.07 0.74
C GLU A 51 10.03 10.58 0.83
N THR A 52 9.36 10.84 1.96
CA THR A 52 8.02 10.30 2.26
C THR A 52 7.01 10.53 1.12
N LEU A 53 6.94 11.76 0.58
CA LEU A 53 6.02 12.09 -0.50
C LEU A 53 6.36 11.39 -1.82
N ALA A 54 7.65 11.25 -2.16
CA ALA A 54 8.09 10.54 -3.35
C ALA A 54 7.74 9.05 -3.28
N VAL A 55 7.94 8.44 -2.12
CA VAL A 55 7.58 7.05 -1.87
C VAL A 55 6.06 6.86 -1.86
N ASP A 56 5.29 7.81 -1.32
CA ASP A 56 3.82 7.79 -1.40
C ASP A 56 3.33 7.85 -2.84
N ALA A 57 3.88 8.77 -3.64
CA ALA A 57 3.55 8.89 -5.05
C ALA A 57 3.88 7.60 -5.82
N LEU A 58 5.02 6.96 -5.51
CA LEU A 58 5.37 5.66 -6.07
C LEU A 58 4.36 4.57 -5.67
N ALA A 59 3.99 4.49 -4.40
CA ALA A 59 3.01 3.52 -3.92
C ALA A 59 1.65 3.70 -4.61
N ASN A 60 1.20 4.95 -4.80
CA ASN A 60 -0.01 5.29 -5.52
C ASN A 60 0.06 4.94 -7.01
N ALA A 61 1.24 5.09 -7.64
CA ALA A 61 1.45 4.70 -9.03
C ALA A 61 1.39 3.17 -9.22
N ILE A 62 1.99 2.41 -8.30
CA ILE A 62 2.12 0.95 -8.39
C ILE A 62 0.82 0.24 -8.00
N GLY A 63 0.12 0.71 -6.96
CA GLY A 63 -1.04 0.04 -6.35
C GLY A 63 -2.08 -0.51 -7.33
N PRO A 64 -2.59 0.29 -8.30
CA PRO A 64 -3.62 -0.16 -9.24
C PRO A 64 -3.19 -1.28 -10.20
N ALA A 65 -1.89 -1.44 -10.43
CA ALA A 65 -1.34 -2.36 -11.41
C ALA A 65 -0.47 -3.47 -10.78
N PHE A 66 -0.30 -3.44 -9.47
CA PHE A 66 0.58 -4.36 -8.78
C PHE A 66 0.07 -5.78 -8.88
N SER A 67 0.94 -6.68 -9.32
CA SER A 67 0.75 -8.10 -9.16
C SER A 67 2.09 -8.76 -8.86
N ALA A 68 2.07 -9.78 -8.01
CA ALA A 68 3.21 -10.62 -7.74
C ALA A 68 2.84 -12.06 -8.12
N ARG A 69 3.67 -12.71 -8.95
CA ARG A 69 3.50 -14.14 -9.24
C ARG A 69 3.57 -14.93 -7.93
N ARG A 70 2.72 -15.95 -7.80
CA ARG A 70 2.85 -16.91 -6.69
C ARG A 70 4.21 -17.60 -6.80
N SER A 71 4.92 -17.68 -5.68
CA SER A 71 6.16 -18.45 -5.58
C SER A 71 6.14 -19.26 -4.29
N PRO A 72 6.64 -20.50 -4.29
CA PRO A 72 6.83 -21.27 -3.07
C PRO A 72 7.66 -20.45 -2.06
N GLY A 73 7.18 -20.36 -0.83
CA GLY A 73 7.87 -19.66 0.27
C GLY A 73 7.69 -18.14 0.32
N ARG A 74 6.96 -17.51 -0.61
CA ARG A 74 6.62 -16.08 -0.49
C ARG A 74 5.43 -15.89 0.45
N VAL A 75 5.57 -14.93 1.37
CA VAL A 75 4.55 -14.62 2.38
C VAL A 75 4.08 -13.18 2.20
N ALA A 76 2.79 -12.99 1.94
CA ALA A 76 2.18 -11.66 2.02
C ALA A 76 1.75 -11.43 3.47
N VAL A 77 2.29 -10.38 4.10
CA VAL A 77 1.98 -10.01 5.49
C VAL A 77 1.09 -8.78 5.46
N ALA A 78 -0.09 -8.88 6.07
CA ALA A 78 -0.97 -7.73 6.24
C ALA A 78 -0.35 -6.75 7.26
N MET A 79 -0.06 -5.53 6.80
CA MET A 79 0.62 -4.50 7.58
C MET A 79 -0.38 -3.40 7.97
N SER A 80 -0.68 -3.31 9.27
CA SER A 80 -1.56 -2.28 9.83
C SER A 80 -0.83 -1.03 10.30
N GLY A 81 0.51 -1.06 10.33
CA GLY A 81 1.34 -0.04 10.99
C GLY A 81 1.53 -0.30 12.49
N GLY A 82 0.91 -1.34 13.05
CA GLY A 82 1.06 -1.75 14.45
C GLY A 82 2.17 -2.77 14.68
N VAL A 83 2.57 -2.91 15.95
CA VAL A 83 3.67 -3.78 16.41
C VAL A 83 3.45 -5.25 16.04
N ASP A 84 2.24 -5.78 16.18
CA ASP A 84 1.96 -7.19 15.89
C ASP A 84 2.25 -7.53 14.42
N SER A 85 1.84 -6.66 13.49
CA SER A 85 2.12 -6.83 12.07
C SER A 85 3.62 -6.71 11.75
N ALA A 86 4.35 -5.84 12.44
CA ALA A 86 5.79 -5.72 12.32
C ALA A 86 6.52 -6.99 12.80
N VAL A 87 6.10 -7.57 13.93
CA VAL A 87 6.65 -8.85 14.42
C VAL A 87 6.33 -9.99 13.46
N ALA A 88 5.10 -10.06 12.94
CA ALA A 88 4.71 -11.04 11.92
C ALA A 88 5.57 -10.92 10.65
N LEU A 89 5.89 -9.68 10.24
CA LEU A 89 6.78 -9.41 9.11
C LEU A 89 8.19 -9.96 9.37
N LEU A 90 8.78 -9.62 10.52
CA LEU A 90 10.12 -10.09 10.91
C LEU A 90 10.23 -11.62 10.92
N ARG A 91 9.17 -12.31 11.36
CA ARG A 91 9.13 -13.79 11.38
C ARG A 91 8.96 -14.43 10.00
N SER A 92 8.57 -13.64 9.00
CA SER A 92 8.30 -14.10 7.63
C SER A 92 9.44 -13.81 6.64
N LEU A 93 10.52 -13.16 7.11
CA LEU A 93 11.72 -12.90 6.32
C LEU A 93 12.45 -14.20 5.93
N PRO A 94 13.20 -14.22 4.81
CA PRO A 94 13.47 -13.10 3.90
C PRO A 94 12.42 -12.93 2.78
N ASN A 95 11.47 -13.85 2.64
CA ASN A 95 10.57 -13.93 1.48
C ASN A 95 9.23 -13.20 1.68
N ALA A 96 9.21 -12.19 2.55
CA ALA A 96 8.00 -11.45 2.89
C ALA A 96 7.71 -10.32 1.90
N ILE A 97 6.43 -9.96 1.77
CA ILE A 97 5.95 -8.72 1.16
C ILE A 97 4.98 -8.09 2.14
N GLY A 98 5.18 -6.83 2.48
CA GLY A 98 4.23 -6.06 3.27
C GLY A 98 3.04 -5.61 2.40
N VAL A 99 1.82 -5.79 2.91
CA VAL A 99 0.60 -5.41 2.19
C VAL A 99 -0.30 -4.63 3.13
N THR A 100 -0.60 -3.37 2.80
CA THR A 100 -1.61 -2.58 3.52
C THR A 100 -2.89 -2.52 2.71
N LEU A 101 -4.04 -2.69 3.37
CA LEU A 101 -5.35 -2.64 2.73
C LEU A 101 -6.00 -1.29 3.04
N ARG A 102 -6.31 -0.51 1.99
CA ARG A 102 -7.15 0.67 2.13
C ARG A 102 -8.61 0.20 2.11
N LEU A 103 -9.24 0.20 3.28
CA LEU A 103 -10.62 -0.25 3.47
C LEU A 103 -11.59 0.94 3.51
N TRP A 104 -12.88 0.64 3.37
CA TRP A 104 -13.92 1.68 3.34
C TRP A 104 -13.98 2.43 4.66
N LEU A 105 -14.04 3.76 4.55
CA LEU A 105 -14.33 4.67 5.64
C LEU A 105 -15.60 5.42 5.29
N ASP A 106 -16.45 5.62 6.29
CA ASP A 106 -17.65 6.41 6.14
C ASP A 106 -17.28 7.88 5.86
N PRO A 107 -17.65 8.46 4.70
CA PRO A 107 -17.40 9.86 4.41
C PRO A 107 -18.05 10.80 5.42
N ASP A 108 -19.18 10.38 6.01
CA ASP A 108 -19.93 11.14 7.01
C ASP A 108 -19.59 10.70 8.45
N GLY A 109 -18.61 9.79 8.59
CA GLY A 109 -18.18 9.23 9.87
C GLY A 109 -17.41 10.24 10.74
N PRO A 110 -17.54 10.15 12.08
CA PRO A 110 -16.97 11.15 12.99
C PRO A 110 -15.44 11.15 13.08
N ASP A 111 -14.74 10.08 12.69
CA ASP A 111 -13.28 9.93 12.86
C ASP A 111 -12.63 9.18 11.67
N ALA A 112 -12.34 9.88 10.57
CA ALA A 112 -11.53 9.31 9.49
C ALA A 112 -10.07 9.05 9.92
N GLU A 113 -9.57 9.81 10.91
CA GLU A 113 -8.19 9.74 11.42
C GLU A 113 -7.92 8.53 12.32
N ARG A 114 -8.93 7.95 12.97
CA ARG A 114 -8.77 6.79 13.89
C ARG A 114 -8.90 5.44 13.24
N ALA A 115 -9.22 5.40 11.95
CA ALA A 115 -9.32 4.13 11.28
C ALA A 115 -7.94 3.46 11.16
N CYS A 116 -7.91 2.13 11.20
CA CYS A 116 -6.73 1.31 10.89
C CYS A 116 -6.18 1.53 9.45
N CYS A 117 -6.77 2.47 8.70
CA CYS A 117 -6.39 2.90 7.36
C CYS A 117 -6.02 4.40 7.31
N SER A 118 -5.64 5.03 8.43
CA SER A 118 -5.17 6.42 8.42
C SER A 118 -3.92 6.56 7.55
N PRO A 119 -3.67 7.74 6.94
CA PRO A 119 -2.44 7.99 6.19
C PRO A 119 -1.18 7.66 7.00
N GLU A 120 -1.17 7.99 8.28
CA GLU A 120 -0.06 7.75 9.21
C GLU A 120 0.19 6.24 9.40
N ALA A 121 -0.86 5.43 9.51
CA ALA A 121 -0.74 3.98 9.64
C ALA A 121 -0.12 3.35 8.38
N VAL A 122 -0.48 3.84 7.18
CA VAL A 122 0.10 3.39 5.90
C VAL A 122 1.58 3.77 5.82
N ILE A 123 1.93 4.99 6.22
CA ILE A 123 3.31 5.47 6.26
C ILE A 123 4.14 4.60 7.21
N ALA A 124 3.68 4.40 8.45
CA ALA A 124 4.37 3.58 9.45
C ALA A 124 4.56 2.12 8.97
N ALA A 125 3.54 1.53 8.34
CA ALA A 125 3.63 0.20 7.74
C ALA A 125 4.71 0.13 6.67
N ARG A 126 4.77 1.15 5.80
CA ARG A 126 5.75 1.21 4.71
C ARG A 126 7.17 1.42 5.22
N GLU A 127 7.37 2.40 6.09
CA GLU A 127 8.66 2.69 6.72
C GLU A 127 9.22 1.45 7.44
N THR A 128 8.36 0.72 8.16
CA THR A 128 8.73 -0.55 8.80
C THR A 128 9.24 -1.57 7.78
N CYS A 129 8.58 -1.71 6.62
CA CYS A 129 9.00 -2.63 5.58
C CYS A 129 10.32 -2.17 4.93
N HIS A 130 10.43 -0.89 4.59
CA HIS A 130 11.59 -0.33 3.90
C HIS A 130 12.85 -0.37 4.77
N ALA A 131 12.73 -0.13 6.08
CA ALA A 131 13.83 -0.28 7.04
C ALA A 131 14.41 -1.72 7.07
N LEU A 132 13.64 -2.71 6.63
CA LEU A 132 14.03 -4.12 6.53
C LEU A 132 14.35 -4.56 5.08
N GLY A 133 14.31 -3.63 4.12
CA GLY A 133 14.48 -3.95 2.69
C GLY A 133 13.33 -4.78 2.10
N VAL A 134 12.17 -4.78 2.74
CA VAL A 134 10.98 -5.54 2.32
C VAL A 134 10.12 -4.67 1.39
N PRO A 135 9.64 -5.21 0.26
CA PRO A 135 8.68 -4.50 -0.58
C PRO A 135 7.34 -4.31 0.13
N HIS A 136 6.77 -3.11 0.01
CA HIS A 136 5.46 -2.77 0.56
C HIS A 136 4.53 -2.25 -0.53
N VAL A 137 3.28 -2.71 -0.51
CA VAL A 137 2.24 -2.23 -1.43
C VAL A 137 0.95 -1.93 -0.69
N THR A 138 0.19 -0.96 -1.21
CA THR A 138 -1.16 -0.65 -0.74
C THR A 138 -2.19 -1.11 -1.78
N LEU A 139 -3.16 -1.91 -1.34
CA LEU A 139 -4.27 -2.36 -2.17
C LEU A 139 -5.54 -1.59 -1.79
N ASP A 140 -6.22 -1.03 -2.78
CA ASP A 140 -7.51 -0.38 -2.58
C ASP A 140 -8.64 -1.40 -2.63
N LEU A 141 -9.25 -1.69 -1.47
CA LEU A 141 -10.34 -2.65 -1.32
C LEU A 141 -11.58 -2.00 -0.71
N ARG A 142 -11.73 -0.67 -0.84
CA ARG A 142 -12.85 0.08 -0.24
C ARG A 142 -14.20 -0.48 -0.68
N GLU A 143 -14.42 -0.60 -1.99
CA GLU A 143 -15.70 -1.08 -2.52
C GLU A 143 -15.99 -2.55 -2.16
N ASP A 144 -14.95 -3.39 -2.16
CA ASP A 144 -15.08 -4.79 -1.80
C ASP A 144 -15.42 -4.97 -0.32
N PHE A 145 -14.73 -4.23 0.56
CA PHE A 145 -15.02 -4.23 1.99
C PHE A 145 -16.41 -3.66 2.30
N ARG A 146 -16.80 -2.57 1.65
CA ARG A 146 -18.14 -2.00 1.79
C ARG A 146 -19.22 -3.02 1.44
N ARG A 147 -19.06 -3.72 0.31
CA ARG A 147 -20.03 -4.71 -0.16
C ARG A 147 -20.08 -5.95 0.72
N ALA A 148 -18.92 -6.48 1.12
CA ALA A 148 -18.79 -7.76 1.80
C ALA A 148 -18.95 -7.68 3.32
N VAL A 149 -18.61 -6.55 3.93
CA VAL A 149 -18.60 -6.38 5.40
C VAL A 149 -19.61 -5.33 5.84
N VAL A 150 -19.48 -4.09 5.35
CA VAL A 150 -20.31 -2.96 5.81
C VAL A 150 -21.79 -3.18 5.46
N GLY A 151 -22.09 -3.59 4.22
CA GLY A 151 -23.45 -3.83 3.77
C GLY A 151 -24.19 -4.88 4.61
N PRO A 152 -23.62 -6.09 4.81
CA PRO A 152 -24.19 -7.09 5.73
C PRO A 152 -24.32 -6.60 7.16
N PHE A 153 -23.31 -5.90 7.69
CA PHE A 153 -23.32 -5.34 9.04
C PHE A 153 -24.50 -4.39 9.26
N VAL A 154 -24.69 -3.41 8.37
CA VAL A 154 -25.82 -2.46 8.46
C VAL A 154 -27.16 -3.18 8.33
N ARG A 155 -27.29 -4.14 7.40
CA ARG A 155 -28.52 -4.92 7.24
C ARG A 155 -28.84 -5.79 8.46
N GLY A 156 -27.83 -6.32 9.15
CA GLY A 156 -28.00 -7.11 10.36
C GLY A 156 -28.62 -6.27 11.48
N TYR A 157 -28.03 -5.10 11.76
CA TYR A 157 -28.60 -4.16 12.73
C TYR A 157 -30.03 -3.71 12.36
N ALA A 158 -30.31 -3.48 11.08
CA ALA A 158 -31.66 -3.13 10.63
C ALA A 158 -32.70 -4.24 10.88
N ARG A 159 -32.25 -5.50 11.05
CA ARG A 159 -33.10 -6.63 11.43
C ARG A 159 -33.12 -6.91 12.94
N GLY A 160 -32.45 -6.10 13.75
CA GLY A 160 -32.30 -6.32 15.19
C GLY A 160 -31.29 -7.40 15.56
N GLU A 161 -30.38 -7.74 14.66
CA GLU A 161 -29.27 -8.67 14.92
C GLU A 161 -28.06 -7.91 15.51
N THR A 162 -27.16 -8.65 16.18
CA THR A 162 -25.82 -8.18 16.58
C THR A 162 -24.78 -8.90 15.71
N PRO A 163 -24.50 -8.39 14.49
CA PRO A 163 -23.57 -8.99 13.55
C PRO A 163 -22.09 -8.86 13.95
#